data_AF-X1RAC2-F1
#
_entry.id   AF-X1RAC2-F1
#
_cell.length_a   1.000
_cell.length_b   1.000
_cell.length_c   1.000
_cell.angle_alpha   90.00
_cell.angle_beta   90.00
_cell.angle_gamma   90.00
#
_symmetry.space_group_name_H-M   'P 1'
#
loop_
_entity.id
_entity.type
_entity.pdbx_description
1 polymer ?
#
loop_
_entity_poly.entity_id
_entity_poly.type
_entity_poly.pdbx_seq_one_letter_code
_entity_poly.pdbx_strand_id
1 'polypeptide(L)'
;YYVRGVKLKDHDLGDAASQEHYTLCRCGKSGNKPRCDGIHWYAAFKDDEALTISAANRASGVSKTEWLKVAELNELKEGSTKPLYINNQPILLSLLNGKYGAVEGVCSHQGGPLIDSKIENGNIHCPWHGHAFNPLTGKAIGKDDDLHTFEVKKREDGIYLEVKSQQTASWTVSHVMVETMVNWGIRHVFGMVGHSNLGLAEAIRVQEQKKKITYIGIRHEGAAAFACSGYAKVSGKPAACFTIAGPGATNLITGLWDAKMDRVPVLALTGQIDTQFLGPGSFQEIDLYSAFEGVTAFSKVVLEDSNFAELMSLAIKNAIVQREVAHLIFPDEVQKLDAGDAGPAYPLGRLSDTDITPSEESLSLALYRIQRAKRPVIIAGFGARTGMGKVIAFAEKLNAPVLTTFKAKGQISDYHHLGCGVLGRSGTLVSSWFMNQSDLLIVFGASFSQHTGIDRSKPI
;
A
#
# COMPACT_ATOMS: atom_id res chain seq x y z
N TYR A 1 -7.52 22.84 -32.41
CA TYR A 1 -6.48 21.77 -32.48
C TYR A 1 -7.08 20.39 -32.17
N TYR A 2 -6.56 19.31 -32.78
CA TYR A 2 -6.94 17.91 -32.49
C TYR A 2 -5.78 17.19 -31.80
N VAL A 3 -6.03 16.59 -30.63
CA VAL A 3 -5.05 15.72 -29.94
C VAL A 3 -5.78 14.48 -29.44
N ARG A 4 -5.32 13.30 -29.88
CA ARG A 4 -5.93 11.97 -29.60
C ARG A 4 -7.45 11.90 -29.90
N GLY A 5 -7.87 12.48 -31.03
CA GLY A 5 -9.23 12.30 -31.56
C GLY A 5 -10.31 13.22 -30.97
N VAL A 6 -9.98 14.11 -30.03
CA VAL A 6 -10.94 15.08 -29.47
C VAL A 6 -10.65 16.47 -30.03
N LYS A 7 -11.67 17.12 -30.59
CA LYS A 7 -11.61 18.50 -31.08
C LYS A 7 -11.70 19.45 -29.88
N LEU A 8 -10.61 20.12 -29.54
CA LEU A 8 -10.65 21.22 -28.58
C LEU A 8 -11.26 22.44 -29.28
N LYS A 9 -12.30 23.04 -28.68
CA LYS A 9 -12.83 24.34 -29.12
C LYS A 9 -11.70 25.36 -29.02
N ASP A 10 -11.56 26.20 -30.03
CA ASP A 10 -10.53 27.23 -30.09
C ASP A 10 -10.70 28.18 -28.90
N HIS A 11 -9.86 27.97 -27.88
CA HIS A 11 -9.70 28.86 -26.74
C HIS A 11 -8.22 29.22 -26.67
N ASP A 12 -7.98 30.53 -26.56
CA ASP A 12 -6.66 31.09 -26.40
C ASP A 12 -6.08 30.61 -25.06
N LEU A 13 -5.14 29.67 -25.13
CA LEU A 13 -4.45 29.16 -23.95
C LEU A 13 -3.43 30.21 -23.56
N GLY A 14 -3.65 30.90 -22.43
CA GLY A 14 -2.74 31.96 -21.98
C GLY A 14 -1.28 31.48 -21.87
N ASP A 15 -0.34 32.42 -21.97
CA ASP A 15 1.11 32.24 -22.23
C ASP A 15 1.85 31.19 -21.37
N ALA A 16 1.28 30.74 -20.24
CA ALA A 16 1.88 29.78 -19.33
C ALA A 16 1.32 28.33 -19.45
N ALA A 17 0.43 28.06 -20.41
CA ALA A 17 -0.13 26.73 -20.62
C ALA A 17 0.91 25.78 -21.26
N SER A 18 1.31 24.72 -20.55
CA SER A 18 2.16 23.67 -21.10
C SER A 18 1.45 22.98 -22.28
N GLN A 19 2.06 23.00 -23.46
CA GLN A 19 1.53 22.30 -24.64
C GLN A 19 1.75 20.77 -24.61
N GLU A 20 2.61 20.28 -23.71
CA GLU A 20 3.06 18.88 -23.68
C GLU A 20 2.39 18.02 -22.59
N HIS A 21 1.86 18.63 -21.53
CA HIS A 21 1.22 17.93 -20.41
C HIS A 21 -0.22 18.41 -20.16
N TYR A 22 -1.17 17.47 -20.16
CA TYR A 22 -2.58 17.73 -19.81
C TYR A 22 -2.86 17.26 -18.38
N THR A 23 -2.97 18.20 -17.44
CA THR A 23 -3.33 17.93 -16.04
C THR A 23 -4.84 18.04 -15.82
N LEU A 24 -5.40 17.28 -14.89
CA LEU A 24 -6.81 17.42 -14.49
C LEU A 24 -7.04 18.79 -13.81
N CYS A 25 -8.15 19.45 -14.13
CA CYS A 25 -8.50 20.75 -13.56
C CYS A 25 -8.94 20.61 -12.10
N ARG A 26 -8.10 21.06 -11.16
CA ARG A 26 -8.41 21.12 -9.72
C ARG A 26 -9.09 22.42 -9.28
N CYS A 27 -8.97 23.51 -10.03
CA CYS A 27 -9.57 24.79 -9.68
C CYS A 27 -11.09 24.85 -9.89
N GLY A 28 -11.69 23.84 -10.54
CA GLY A 28 -13.13 23.75 -10.82
C GLY A 28 -13.68 24.77 -11.82
N LYS A 29 -12.85 25.67 -12.36
CA LYS A 29 -13.25 26.78 -13.23
C LYS A 29 -12.93 26.57 -14.72
N SER A 30 -12.22 25.50 -15.07
CA SER A 30 -11.96 25.16 -16.48
C SER A 30 -13.25 25.03 -17.28
N GLY A 31 -13.27 25.61 -18.48
CA GLY A 31 -14.30 25.41 -19.50
C GLY A 31 -14.15 24.06 -20.22
N ASN A 32 -13.03 23.37 -20.04
CA ASN A 32 -12.68 22.12 -20.70
C ASN A 32 -12.64 20.92 -19.72
N LYS A 33 -13.57 20.87 -18.77
CA LYS A 33 -13.65 19.79 -17.76
C LYS A 33 -13.65 18.40 -18.43
N PRO A 34 -12.86 17.44 -17.93
CA PRO A 34 -12.15 17.47 -16.64
C PRO A 34 -10.70 18.01 -16.70
N ARG A 35 -10.23 18.54 -17.84
CA ARG A 35 -8.84 18.96 -18.04
C ARG A 35 -8.63 20.45 -17.73
N CYS A 36 -7.42 20.79 -17.31
CA CYS A 36 -7.01 22.18 -17.09
C CYS A 36 -6.86 22.91 -18.44
N ASP A 37 -7.38 24.13 -18.51
CA ASP A 37 -7.25 25.06 -19.65
C ASP A 37 -6.42 26.31 -19.27
N GLY A 38 -5.72 26.27 -18.13
CA GLY A 38 -4.87 27.36 -17.65
C GLY A 38 -5.62 28.48 -16.91
N ILE A 39 -6.95 28.43 -16.80
CA ILE A 39 -7.75 29.49 -16.18
C ILE A 39 -7.48 29.66 -14.67
N HIS A 40 -6.82 28.68 -14.03
CA HIS A 40 -6.46 28.73 -12.61
C HIS A 40 -5.58 29.94 -12.26
N TRP A 41 -4.71 30.39 -13.19
CA TRP A 41 -3.88 31.58 -13.00
C TRP A 41 -4.74 32.85 -12.85
N TYR A 42 -5.78 32.98 -13.68
CA TYR A 42 -6.66 34.14 -13.68
C TYR A 42 -7.76 34.08 -12.63
N ALA A 43 -8.13 32.87 -12.19
CA ALA A 43 -9.04 32.65 -11.07
C ALA A 43 -8.39 32.89 -9.69
N ALA A 44 -7.13 33.33 -9.66
CA ALA A 44 -6.30 33.44 -8.45
C ALA A 44 -6.30 32.14 -7.62
N PHE A 45 -6.44 30.99 -8.29
CA PHE A 45 -6.36 29.69 -7.64
C PHE A 45 -4.90 29.44 -7.25
N LYS A 46 -4.62 29.51 -5.95
CA LYS A 46 -3.38 29.01 -5.38
C LYS A 46 -3.60 27.55 -5.05
N ASP A 47 -2.75 26.67 -5.59
CA ASP A 47 -2.65 25.32 -5.04
C ASP A 47 -2.03 25.51 -3.66
N ASP A 48 -2.86 25.53 -2.62
CA ASP A 48 -2.36 25.44 -1.26
C ASP A 48 -1.78 24.04 -1.11
N GLU A 49 -0.51 23.87 -1.49
CA GLU A 49 0.26 22.68 -1.13
C GLU A 49 0.22 22.46 0.38
N ALA A 50 0.05 23.56 1.15
CA ALA A 50 -0.18 23.60 2.59
C ALA A 50 -1.51 22.95 3.05
N LEU A 51 -2.53 22.85 2.20
CA LEU A 51 -3.82 22.23 2.52
C LEU A 51 -3.89 20.75 2.13
N THR A 52 -2.83 20.18 1.57
CA THR A 52 -2.70 18.72 1.66
C THR A 52 -2.44 18.38 3.12
N ILE A 53 -3.23 17.45 3.68
CA ILE A 53 -3.00 16.89 5.03
C ILE A 53 -1.53 16.46 5.20
N SER A 54 -0.84 16.11 4.10
CA SER A 54 0.59 15.81 4.07
C SER A 54 1.53 16.97 4.46
N ALA A 55 1.23 18.22 4.12
CA ALA A 55 2.09 19.36 4.43
C ALA A 55 1.78 19.98 5.80
N ALA A 56 0.50 20.05 6.18
CA ALA A 56 0.09 20.46 7.52
C ALA A 56 0.66 19.51 8.60
N ASN A 57 0.80 18.22 8.29
CA ASN A 57 1.47 17.25 9.17
C ASN A 57 3.01 17.37 9.14
N ARG A 58 3.63 17.80 8.02
CA ARG A 58 5.08 18.08 7.94
C ARG A 58 5.53 19.29 8.77
N ALA A 59 4.64 20.25 9.00
CA ALA A 59 4.97 21.51 9.68
C ALA A 59 4.55 21.56 11.16
N SER A 60 3.85 20.54 11.66
CA SER A 60 3.26 20.55 13.02
C SER A 60 3.97 19.63 14.02
N GLY A 61 5.08 19.00 13.65
CA GLY A 61 6.02 18.42 14.60
C GLY A 61 6.60 19.53 15.47
N VAL A 62 6.03 19.74 16.66
CA VAL A 62 6.60 20.62 17.67
C VAL A 62 7.94 19.99 18.09
N SER A 63 9.04 20.38 17.44
CA SER A 63 10.38 19.94 17.85
C SER A 63 10.59 20.47 19.26
N LYS A 64 10.46 19.59 20.25
CA LYS A 64 10.71 19.97 21.63
C LYS A 64 12.21 19.96 21.83
N THR A 65 12.75 21.11 22.17
CA THR A 65 14.16 21.21 22.51
C THR A 65 14.38 20.62 23.89
N GLU A 66 15.30 19.65 24.01
CA GLU A 66 15.63 18.98 25.25
C GLU A 66 17.13 19.09 25.55
N TRP A 67 17.48 19.13 26.84
CA TRP A 67 18.86 19.19 27.30
C TRP A 67 19.28 17.80 27.77
N LEU A 68 20.10 17.12 26.99
CA LEU A 68 20.61 15.78 27.33
C LEU A 68 21.95 15.89 28.05
N LYS A 69 22.09 15.23 29.20
CA LYS A 69 23.40 15.09 29.87
C LYS A 69 24.26 14.10 29.09
N VAL A 70 25.42 14.53 28.61
CA VAL A 70 26.29 13.74 27.71
C VAL A 70 27.68 13.44 28.28
N ALA A 71 28.09 14.13 29.34
CA ALA A 71 29.32 13.84 30.05
C ALA A 71 29.27 14.31 31.51
N GLU A 72 30.06 13.67 32.37
CA GLU A 72 30.36 14.19 33.72
C GLU A 72 31.38 15.34 33.65
N LEU A 73 31.41 16.21 34.67
CA LEU A 73 32.25 17.42 34.69
C LEU A 73 33.76 17.19 34.48
N ASN A 74 34.25 16.01 34.84
CA ASN A 74 35.67 15.64 34.78
C ASN A 74 35.94 14.50 33.78
N GLU A 75 34.94 14.10 32.99
CA GLU A 75 35.07 12.98 32.07
C GLU A 75 35.91 13.35 30.85
N LEU A 76 35.76 14.59 30.36
CA LEU A 76 36.52 15.12 29.24
C LEU A 76 37.72 15.94 29.74
N LYS A 77 38.92 15.62 29.24
CA LYS A 77 40.16 16.34 29.59
C LYS A 77 40.38 17.53 28.67
N GLU A 78 41.09 18.55 29.16
CA GLU A 78 41.49 19.70 28.35
C GLU A 78 42.28 19.24 27.11
N GLY A 79 41.90 19.75 25.93
CA GLY A 79 42.50 19.35 24.65
C GLY A 79 42.06 17.99 24.12
N SER A 80 40.97 17.40 24.63
CA SER A 80 40.45 16.12 24.16
C SER A 80 39.03 16.20 23.61
N THR A 81 38.65 15.14 22.89
CA THR A 81 37.35 14.96 22.27
C THR A 81 36.69 13.68 22.78
N LYS A 82 35.36 13.64 22.71
CA LYS A 82 34.54 12.47 23.03
C LYS A 82 33.52 12.26 21.92
N PRO A 83 33.48 11.07 21.30
CA PRO A 83 32.43 10.73 20.35
C PRO A 83 31.10 10.53 21.07
N LEU A 84 30.02 11.06 20.50
CA LEU A 84 28.65 10.89 20.95
C LEU A 84 27.76 10.47 19.77
N TYR A 85 26.77 9.63 20.04
CA TYR A 85 25.74 9.26 19.07
C TYR A 85 24.38 9.56 19.70
N ILE A 86 23.72 10.61 19.22
CA ILE A 86 22.41 11.03 19.72
C ILE A 86 21.42 10.99 18.56
N ASN A 87 20.31 10.27 18.70
CA ASN A 87 19.31 10.07 17.63
C ASN A 87 19.93 9.60 16.29
N ASN A 88 20.91 8.69 16.36
CA ASN A 88 21.69 8.20 15.21
C ASN A 88 22.51 9.28 14.47
N GLN A 89 22.61 10.50 15.02
CA GLN A 89 23.49 11.54 14.53
C GLN A 89 24.83 11.47 15.29
N PRO A 90 25.97 11.33 14.59
CA PRO A 90 27.29 11.40 15.21
C PRO A 90 27.62 12.85 15.58
N ILE A 91 28.06 13.06 16.82
CA ILE A 91 28.39 14.38 17.38
C ILE A 91 29.74 14.28 18.10
N LEU A 92 30.64 15.21 17.83
CA LEU A 92 31.93 15.30 18.49
C LEU A 92 31.89 16.36 19.60
N LEU A 93 31.95 15.92 20.86
CA LEU A 93 32.12 16.80 22.01
C LEU A 93 33.61 17.10 22.21
N SER A 94 33.95 18.35 22.49
CA SER A 94 35.32 18.81 22.70
C SER A 94 35.44 19.69 23.94
N LEU A 95 36.62 19.68 24.58
CA LEU A 95 36.99 20.63 25.62
C LEU A 95 38.28 21.33 25.20
N LEU A 96 38.18 22.63 24.90
CA LEU A 96 39.30 23.45 24.45
C LEU A 96 39.25 24.85 25.06
N ASN A 97 40.37 25.31 25.59
CA ASN A 97 40.52 26.56 26.35
C ASN A 97 39.50 26.68 27.50
N GLY A 98 39.22 25.58 28.21
CA GLY A 98 38.24 25.53 29.28
C GLY A 98 36.78 25.70 28.83
N LYS A 99 36.51 25.69 27.51
CA LYS A 99 35.15 25.76 26.94
C LYS A 99 34.77 24.43 26.29
N TYR A 100 33.51 24.05 26.48
CA TYR A 100 32.95 22.90 25.80
C TYR A 100 32.38 23.32 24.44
N GLY A 101 32.67 22.53 23.41
CA GLY A 101 32.10 22.68 22.08
C GLY A 101 31.53 21.36 21.59
N ALA A 102 30.48 21.41 20.80
CA ALA A 102 29.95 20.23 20.14
C ALA A 102 29.65 20.54 18.67
N VAL A 103 30.19 19.71 17.80
CA VAL A 103 30.07 19.85 16.35
C VAL A 103 29.61 18.53 15.75
N GLU A 104 29.07 18.60 14.54
CA GLU A 104 28.72 17.41 13.78
C GLU A 104 29.94 16.48 13.59
N GLY A 105 29.73 15.18 13.82
CA GLY A 105 30.75 14.14 13.71
C GLY A 105 31.03 13.70 12.27
N VAL A 106 30.53 14.44 11.27
CA VAL A 106 30.69 14.21 9.85
C VAL A 106 31.18 15.49 9.20
N CYS A 107 32.18 15.38 8.34
CA CYS A 107 32.79 16.49 7.64
C CYS A 107 31.82 17.07 6.59
N SER A 108 31.47 18.34 6.73
CA SER A 108 30.65 19.12 5.78
C SER A 108 31.21 19.17 4.35
N HIS A 109 32.53 19.06 4.17
CA HIS A 109 33.17 19.12 2.86
C HIS A 109 32.89 17.88 1.98
N GLN A 110 33.10 16.67 2.50
CA GLN A 110 32.95 15.41 1.72
C GLN A 110 32.44 14.20 2.54
N GLY A 111 31.77 14.43 3.67
CA GLY A 111 31.12 13.37 4.45
C GLY A 111 32.06 12.46 5.25
N GLY A 112 33.35 12.79 5.34
CA GLY A 112 34.33 11.98 6.09
C GLY A 112 34.07 11.97 7.61
N PRO A 113 34.44 10.89 8.32
CA PRO A 113 34.14 10.76 9.74
C PRO A 113 35.01 11.70 10.58
N LEU A 114 34.38 12.63 11.30
CA LEU A 114 35.06 13.49 12.27
C LEU A 114 34.97 12.96 13.70
N ILE A 115 34.13 11.95 13.93
CA ILE A 115 33.76 11.44 15.25
C ILE A 115 34.97 10.92 16.08
N ASP A 116 36.04 10.50 15.42
CA ASP A 116 37.28 10.03 16.07
C ASP A 116 38.43 11.05 16.02
N SER A 117 38.15 12.28 15.57
CA SER A 117 39.18 13.31 15.40
C SER A 117 39.72 13.79 16.73
N LYS A 118 41.04 13.96 16.80
CA LYS A 118 41.74 14.60 17.91
C LYS A 118 41.95 16.07 17.64
N ILE A 119 42.16 16.84 18.70
CA ILE A 119 42.51 18.26 18.59
C ILE A 119 44.02 18.36 18.36
N GLU A 120 44.40 18.92 17.20
CA GLU A 120 45.77 19.21 16.81
C GLU A 120 45.88 20.70 16.48
N ASN A 121 46.81 21.41 17.13
CA ASN A 121 46.97 22.87 16.98
C ASN A 121 45.65 23.67 17.16
N GLY A 122 44.75 23.19 18.02
CA GLY A 122 43.46 23.82 18.30
C GLY A 122 42.33 23.49 17.31
N ASN A 123 42.57 22.64 16.31
CA ASN A 123 41.58 22.23 15.30
C ASN A 123 41.37 20.72 15.27
N ILE A 124 40.24 20.28 14.72
CA ILE A 124 40.00 18.88 14.35
C ILE A 124 40.16 18.72 12.85
N HIS A 125 40.64 17.56 12.40
CA HIS A 125 40.97 17.32 11.00
C HIS A 125 40.18 16.13 10.45
N CYS A 126 39.58 16.30 9.28
CA CYS A 126 38.97 15.21 8.55
C CYS A 126 40.05 14.19 8.12
N PRO A 127 39.94 12.90 8.50
CA PRO A 127 40.96 11.90 8.20
C PRO A 127 41.07 11.59 6.70
N TRP A 128 40.02 11.84 5.91
CA TRP A 128 40.04 11.56 4.48
C TRP A 128 40.85 12.59 3.69
N HIS A 129 40.72 13.87 4.02
CA HIS A 129 41.21 14.96 3.16
C HIS A 129 41.95 16.07 3.91
N GLY A 130 42.16 15.92 5.22
CA GLY A 130 42.90 16.86 6.08
C GLY A 130 42.20 18.19 6.36
N HIS A 131 40.98 18.40 5.87
CA HIS A 131 40.23 19.65 6.06
C HIS A 131 40.00 19.90 7.55
N ALA A 132 40.27 21.13 8.00
CA ALA A 132 40.37 21.47 9.41
C ALA A 132 39.19 22.33 9.87
N PHE A 133 38.70 22.06 11.07
CA PHE A 133 37.59 22.79 11.68
C PHE A 133 37.91 23.21 13.11
N ASN A 134 37.37 24.35 13.52
CA ASN A 134 37.40 24.76 14.90
C ASN A 134 36.36 23.95 15.72
N PRO A 135 36.77 23.16 16.72
CA PRO A 135 35.86 22.25 17.43
C PRO A 135 34.88 22.97 18.38
N LEU A 136 35.06 24.27 18.63
CA LEU A 136 34.14 25.07 19.47
C LEU A 136 33.07 25.79 18.65
N THR A 137 33.41 26.20 17.43
CA THR A 137 32.57 27.08 16.61
C THR A 137 32.09 26.44 15.32
N GLY A 138 32.59 25.25 14.98
CA GLY A 138 32.31 24.57 13.71
C GLY A 138 33.00 25.18 12.50
N LYS A 139 33.62 26.36 12.64
CA LYS A 139 34.19 27.10 11.50
C LYS A 139 35.27 26.33 10.78
N ALA A 140 35.14 26.22 9.47
CA ALA A 140 36.14 25.62 8.59
C ALA A 140 37.34 26.58 8.43
N ILE A 141 38.55 26.00 8.36
CA ILE A 141 39.77 26.77 8.14
C ILE A 141 40.03 26.86 6.63
N GLY A 142 39.79 28.05 6.06
CA GLY A 142 40.19 28.40 4.70
C GLY A 142 39.14 28.21 3.60
N LYS A 143 37.95 27.67 3.92
CA LYS A 143 36.78 27.57 3.02
C LYS A 143 35.47 27.80 3.79
N ASP A 144 34.40 28.16 3.09
CA ASP A 144 33.05 28.31 3.68
C ASP A 144 32.30 26.96 3.71
N ASP A 145 32.84 26.00 4.46
CA ASP A 145 32.24 24.68 4.68
C ASP A 145 32.01 24.45 6.19
N ASP A 146 31.44 25.40 6.93
CA ASP A 146 31.31 25.30 8.40
C ASP A 146 30.48 24.08 8.85
N LEU A 147 30.86 23.46 9.96
CA LEU A 147 30.10 22.38 10.60
C LEU A 147 28.89 22.93 11.34
N HIS A 148 27.83 22.13 11.40
CA HIS A 148 26.75 22.38 12.34
C HIS A 148 27.24 22.26 13.79
N THR A 149 26.83 23.21 14.64
CA THR A 149 27.19 23.26 16.06
C THR A 149 25.98 23.04 16.95
N PHE A 150 26.18 22.34 18.06
CA PHE A 150 25.16 22.12 19.08
C PHE A 150 25.42 23.03 20.29
N GLU A 151 24.36 23.58 20.90
CA GLU A 151 24.52 24.40 22.10
C GLU A 151 24.93 23.53 23.30
N VAL A 152 26.00 23.92 23.99
CA VAL A 152 26.51 23.19 25.16
C VAL A 152 26.35 24.02 26.43
N LYS A 153 25.79 23.42 27.48
CA LYS A 153 25.70 24.03 28.81
C LYS A 153 26.34 23.14 29.87
N LYS A 154 27.25 23.73 30.65
CA LYS A 154 27.77 23.15 31.88
C LYS A 154 26.79 23.44 33.02
N ARG A 155 26.31 22.40 33.69
CA ARG A 155 25.48 22.48 34.92
C ARG A 155 26.26 21.90 36.10
N GLU A 156 25.72 22.03 37.31
CA GLU A 156 26.38 21.55 38.55
C GLU A 156 26.69 20.05 38.53
N ASP A 157 25.90 19.28 37.80
CA ASP A 157 25.94 17.82 37.76
C ASP A 157 26.50 17.26 36.44
N GLY A 158 26.87 18.09 35.45
CA GLY A 158 27.42 17.56 34.19
C GLY A 158 27.38 18.53 33.00
N ILE A 159 27.73 17.99 31.83
CA ILE A 159 27.72 18.68 30.55
C ILE A 159 26.49 18.26 29.75
N TYR A 160 25.73 19.26 29.31
CA TYR A 160 24.48 19.07 28.61
C TYR A 160 24.56 19.60 27.19
N LEU A 161 23.99 18.86 26.25
CA LEU A 161 23.79 19.29 24.87
C LEU A 161 22.32 19.59 24.62
N GLU A 162 22.08 20.71 23.94
CA GLU A 162 20.78 21.00 23.37
C GLU A 162 20.57 20.11 22.15
N VAL A 163 19.56 19.26 22.23
CA VAL A 163 19.15 18.40 21.13
C VAL A 163 17.69 18.66 20.83
N LYS A 164 17.36 18.68 19.54
CA LYS A 164 15.95 18.56 19.15
C LYS A 164 15.55 17.13 19.52
N SER A 165 14.62 16.98 20.45
CA SER A 165 14.01 15.67 20.63
C SER A 165 13.24 15.40 19.34
N GLN A 166 13.80 14.54 18.51
CA GLN A 166 12.97 13.83 17.56
C GLN A 166 12.12 12.96 18.46
N GLN A 167 10.85 13.30 18.55
CA GLN A 167 9.86 12.41 19.11
C GLN A 167 9.95 11.17 18.22
N THR A 168 10.71 10.15 18.65
CA THR A 168 10.74 8.88 17.93
C THR A 168 9.30 8.46 17.89
N ALA A 169 8.73 8.36 16.68
CA ALA A 169 7.35 7.93 16.62
C ALA A 169 7.30 6.57 17.32
N SER A 170 6.30 6.35 18.17
CA SER A 170 6.09 5.00 18.74
C SER A 170 5.70 3.97 17.66
N TRP A 171 5.82 4.33 16.38
CA TRP A 171 5.29 3.65 15.20
C TRP A 171 6.34 3.64 14.08
N THR A 172 6.72 2.44 13.65
CA THR A 172 7.53 2.25 12.45
C THR A 172 6.66 2.30 11.19
N VAL A 173 7.29 2.33 10.02
CA VAL A 173 6.62 2.17 8.71
C VAL A 173 5.64 0.99 8.71
N SER A 174 6.08 -0.16 9.21
CA SER A 174 5.23 -1.36 9.30
C SER A 174 3.98 -1.13 10.16
N HIS A 175 4.10 -0.38 11.26
CA HIS A 175 2.96 -0.07 12.14
C HIS A 175 1.92 0.80 11.43
N VAL A 176 2.35 1.84 10.71
CA VAL A 176 1.46 2.72 9.92
C VAL A 176 0.73 1.93 8.85
N MET A 177 1.45 1.09 8.12
CA MET A 177 0.87 0.30 7.03
C MET A 177 -0.07 -0.78 7.54
N VAL A 178 0.29 -1.52 8.59
CA VAL A 178 -0.59 -2.54 9.17
C VAL A 178 -1.82 -1.91 9.81
N GLU A 179 -1.73 -0.78 10.52
CA GLU A 179 -2.94 -0.13 11.04
C GLU A 179 -3.82 0.45 9.93
N THR A 180 -3.23 0.97 8.85
CA THR A 180 -3.99 1.32 7.63
C THR A 180 -4.73 0.09 7.10
N MET A 181 -4.05 -1.05 6.97
CA MET A 181 -4.63 -2.30 6.54
C MET A 181 -5.83 -2.74 7.41
N VAL A 182 -5.72 -2.57 8.72
CA VAL A 182 -6.82 -2.80 9.67
C VAL A 182 -7.97 -1.80 9.46
N ASN A 183 -7.69 -0.51 9.30
CA ASN A 183 -8.72 0.50 9.06
C ASN A 183 -9.52 0.22 7.79
N TRP A 184 -8.89 -0.41 6.79
CA TRP A 184 -9.52 -0.87 5.54
C TRP A 184 -10.32 -2.17 5.66
N GLY A 185 -10.43 -2.75 6.86
CA GLY A 185 -11.34 -3.87 7.13
C GLY A 185 -10.69 -5.25 7.06
N ILE A 186 -9.38 -5.36 6.82
CA ILE A 186 -8.68 -6.64 6.95
C ILE A 186 -8.65 -7.04 8.44
N ARG A 187 -9.05 -8.27 8.71
CA ARG A 187 -9.15 -8.83 10.08
C ARG A 187 -8.37 -10.13 10.27
N HIS A 188 -7.97 -10.79 9.19
CA HIS A 188 -7.31 -12.08 9.23
C HIS A 188 -6.03 -12.03 8.39
N VAL A 189 -4.94 -12.48 8.99
CA VAL A 189 -3.63 -12.52 8.36
C VAL A 189 -3.07 -13.93 8.46
N PHE A 190 -2.79 -14.57 7.32
CA PHE A 190 -2.27 -15.93 7.22
C PHE A 190 -0.81 -15.90 6.82
N GLY A 191 0.09 -16.56 7.54
CA GLY A 191 1.49 -16.45 7.14
C GLY A 191 2.48 -17.15 8.01
N MET A 192 3.74 -16.81 7.75
CA MET A 192 4.89 -17.27 8.52
C MET A 192 5.85 -16.11 8.78
N VAL A 193 6.33 -16.06 10.01
CA VAL A 193 7.35 -15.11 10.46
C VAL A 193 8.72 -15.66 10.11
N GLY A 194 9.60 -14.80 9.61
CA GLY A 194 11.02 -15.10 9.47
C GLY A 194 11.83 -13.82 9.33
N HIS A 195 13.13 -13.96 9.06
CA HIS A 195 14.10 -12.86 9.17
C HIS A 195 13.63 -11.60 8.43
N SER A 196 13.19 -11.75 7.18
CA SER A 196 12.98 -10.59 6.33
C SER A 196 11.59 -9.94 6.44
N ASN A 197 10.79 -10.28 7.45
CA ASN A 197 9.46 -9.70 7.65
C ASN A 197 9.17 -9.37 9.12
N LEU A 198 10.22 -9.24 9.94
CA LEU A 198 10.08 -9.05 11.38
C LEU A 198 9.35 -7.74 11.74
N GLY A 199 9.54 -6.66 10.98
CA GLY A 199 8.85 -5.39 11.25
C GLY A 199 7.34 -5.51 10.97
N LEU A 200 6.96 -6.19 9.88
CA LEU A 200 5.57 -6.53 9.61
C LEU A 200 4.97 -7.45 10.69
N ALA A 201 5.70 -8.50 11.06
CA ALA A 201 5.26 -9.46 12.07
C ALA A 201 5.00 -8.79 13.42
N GLU A 202 5.87 -7.87 13.84
CA GLU A 202 5.71 -7.09 15.05
C GLU A 202 4.48 -6.17 14.99
N ALA A 203 4.30 -5.43 13.89
CA ALA A 203 3.14 -4.58 13.70
C ALA A 203 1.82 -5.38 13.69
N ILE A 204 1.81 -6.57 13.11
CA ILE A 204 0.68 -7.52 13.14
C ILE A 204 0.42 -7.97 14.58
N ARG A 205 1.46 -8.39 15.32
CA ARG A 205 1.37 -8.82 16.72
C ARG A 205 0.74 -7.74 17.60
N VAL A 206 1.12 -6.48 17.42
CA VAL A 206 0.53 -5.33 18.15
C VAL A 206 -0.97 -5.18 17.86
N GLN A 207 -1.39 -5.28 16.59
CA GLN A 207 -2.81 -5.19 16.24
C GLN A 207 -3.62 -6.41 16.72
N GLU A 208 -3.00 -7.58 16.77
CA GLU A 208 -3.59 -8.79 17.35
C GLU A 208 -3.80 -8.67 18.86
N GLN A 209 -2.82 -8.13 19.60
CA GLN A 209 -2.99 -7.83 21.04
C GLN A 209 -4.12 -6.85 21.31
N LYS A 210 -4.34 -5.89 20.40
CA LYS A 210 -5.48 -4.97 20.42
C LYS A 210 -6.81 -5.62 19.98
N LYS A 211 -6.82 -6.92 19.67
CA LYS A 211 -7.97 -7.70 19.16
C LYS A 211 -8.57 -7.13 17.87
N LYS A 212 -7.76 -6.40 17.09
CA LYS A 212 -8.20 -5.80 15.83
C LYS A 212 -7.99 -6.74 14.63
N ILE A 213 -7.03 -7.66 14.72
CA ILE A 213 -6.80 -8.74 13.75
C ILE A 213 -6.54 -10.06 14.45
N THR A 214 -6.64 -11.15 13.70
CA THR A 214 -6.22 -12.49 14.11
C THR A 214 -5.09 -12.94 13.19
N TYR A 215 -3.93 -13.28 13.75
CA TYR A 215 -2.86 -13.92 13.02
C TYR A 215 -3.03 -15.44 13.06
N ILE A 216 -2.84 -16.06 11.90
CA ILE A 216 -2.96 -17.50 11.72
C ILE A 216 -1.63 -17.98 11.17
N GLY A 217 -0.83 -18.58 12.06
CA GLY A 217 0.44 -19.20 11.69
C GLY A 217 0.22 -20.44 10.84
N ILE A 218 0.87 -20.49 9.68
CA ILE A 218 0.77 -21.60 8.73
C ILE A 218 2.13 -22.30 8.61
N ARG A 219 2.13 -23.57 8.17
CA ARG A 219 3.34 -24.41 8.04
C ARG A 219 3.99 -24.38 6.66
N HIS A 220 3.36 -23.72 5.69
CA HIS A 220 3.86 -23.53 4.32
C HIS A 220 3.16 -22.31 3.69
N GLU A 221 3.90 -21.45 3.01
CA GLU A 221 3.38 -20.18 2.49
C GLU A 221 2.29 -20.37 1.44
N GLY A 222 2.43 -21.36 0.54
CA GLY A 222 1.37 -21.73 -0.39
C GLY A 222 0.04 -22.05 0.31
N ALA A 223 0.08 -22.74 1.46
CA ALA A 223 -1.11 -22.98 2.26
C ALA A 223 -1.64 -21.69 2.89
N ALA A 224 -0.79 -20.71 3.21
CA ALA A 224 -1.22 -19.39 3.68
C ALA A 224 -1.97 -18.62 2.59
N ALA A 225 -1.45 -18.63 1.36
CA ALA A 225 -2.13 -18.02 0.21
C ALA A 225 -3.47 -18.70 -0.09
N PHE A 226 -3.54 -20.05 -0.06
CA PHE A 226 -4.81 -20.77 -0.22
C PHE A 226 -5.80 -20.51 0.91
N ALA A 227 -5.35 -20.46 2.16
CA ALA A 227 -6.22 -20.13 3.30
C ALA A 227 -6.77 -18.71 3.18
N CYS A 228 -5.93 -17.75 2.76
CA CYS A 228 -6.32 -16.37 2.50
C CYS A 228 -7.38 -16.29 1.38
N SER A 229 -7.13 -17.00 0.27
CA SER A 229 -8.08 -17.11 -0.84
C SER A 229 -9.42 -17.72 -0.40
N GLY A 230 -9.38 -18.84 0.33
CA GLY A 230 -10.56 -19.52 0.87
C GLY A 230 -11.36 -18.63 1.82
N TYR A 231 -10.68 -17.91 2.72
CA TYR A 231 -11.31 -16.93 3.60
C TYR A 231 -12.05 -15.86 2.79
N ALA A 232 -11.41 -15.28 1.78
CA ALA A 232 -12.01 -14.25 0.95
C ALA A 232 -13.23 -14.77 0.17
N LYS A 233 -13.17 -16.00 -0.37
CA LYS A 233 -14.30 -16.66 -1.05
C LYS A 233 -15.50 -16.87 -0.14
N VAL A 234 -15.28 -17.34 1.08
CA VAL A 234 -16.37 -17.70 2.00
C VAL A 234 -16.97 -16.46 2.66
N SER A 235 -16.13 -15.53 3.11
CA SER A 235 -16.54 -14.34 3.85
C SER A 235 -17.00 -13.18 2.95
N GLY A 236 -16.53 -13.12 1.71
CA GLY A 236 -16.69 -11.96 0.83
C GLY A 236 -15.88 -10.73 1.29
N LYS A 237 -14.98 -10.89 2.26
CA LYS A 237 -14.14 -9.82 2.83
C LYS A 237 -12.67 -10.02 2.43
N PRO A 238 -11.89 -8.93 2.28
CA PRO A 238 -10.47 -9.05 2.03
C PRO A 238 -9.74 -9.68 3.22
N ALA A 239 -8.69 -10.44 2.91
CA ALA A 239 -7.72 -10.96 3.87
C ALA A 239 -6.30 -10.74 3.36
N ALA A 240 -5.33 -10.86 4.26
CA ALA A 240 -3.93 -10.76 3.91
C ALA A 240 -3.21 -12.09 4.13
N CYS A 241 -2.21 -12.36 3.28
CA CYS A 241 -1.18 -13.33 3.57
C CYS A 241 0.18 -12.62 3.65
N PHE A 242 1.07 -13.09 4.52
CA PHE A 242 2.42 -12.54 4.60
C PHE A 242 3.50 -13.60 4.76
N THR A 243 4.70 -13.30 4.25
CA THR A 243 5.86 -14.18 4.31
C THR A 243 7.18 -13.40 4.13
N ILE A 244 8.30 -14.11 4.17
CA ILE A 244 9.66 -13.62 3.96
C ILE A 244 10.00 -13.40 2.49
N ALA A 245 11.22 -12.95 2.22
CA ALA A 245 11.83 -12.80 0.91
C ALA A 245 12.08 -14.15 0.22
N GLY A 246 12.52 -14.07 -1.03
CA GLY A 246 13.01 -15.22 -1.78
C GLY A 246 12.00 -16.38 -1.88
N PRO A 247 12.40 -17.62 -1.53
CA PRO A 247 11.56 -18.79 -1.76
C PRO A 247 10.23 -18.74 -1.02
N GLY A 248 10.20 -18.15 0.19
CA GLY A 248 8.97 -17.98 0.96
C GLY A 248 7.95 -17.13 0.21
N ALA A 249 8.37 -16.03 -0.41
CA ALA A 249 7.52 -15.22 -1.28
C ALA A 249 7.02 -16.04 -2.48
N THR A 250 7.91 -16.70 -3.22
CA THR A 250 7.50 -17.46 -4.42
C THR A 250 6.52 -18.60 -4.12
N ASN A 251 6.58 -19.19 -2.92
CA ASN A 251 5.63 -20.21 -2.49
C ASN A 251 4.18 -19.68 -2.39
N LEU A 252 3.94 -18.37 -2.28
CA LEU A 252 2.59 -17.79 -2.30
C LEU A 252 1.93 -17.88 -3.68
N ILE A 253 2.71 -17.83 -4.76
CA ILE A 253 2.24 -17.54 -6.12
C ILE A 253 1.09 -18.45 -6.56
N THR A 254 1.19 -19.76 -6.30
CA THR A 254 0.13 -20.72 -6.68
C THR A 254 -1.20 -20.42 -5.99
N GLY A 255 -1.18 -20.12 -4.69
CA GLY A 255 -2.41 -19.77 -3.95
C GLY A 255 -2.95 -18.39 -4.32
N LEU A 256 -2.08 -17.47 -4.73
CA LEU A 256 -2.49 -16.17 -5.25
C LEU A 256 -3.13 -16.28 -6.64
N TRP A 257 -2.68 -17.21 -7.48
CA TRP A 257 -3.34 -17.51 -8.75
C TRP A 257 -4.77 -18.02 -8.55
N ASP A 258 -4.99 -18.86 -7.54
CA ASP A 258 -6.33 -19.28 -7.15
C ASP A 258 -7.21 -18.08 -6.76
N ALA A 259 -6.70 -17.13 -5.96
CA ALA A 259 -7.42 -15.91 -5.60
C ALA A 259 -7.75 -15.03 -6.83
N LYS A 260 -6.77 -14.82 -7.71
CA LYS A 260 -6.90 -14.06 -8.96
C LYS A 260 -7.97 -14.67 -9.87
N MET A 261 -7.87 -15.97 -10.16
CA MET A 261 -8.80 -16.66 -11.06
C MET A 261 -10.22 -16.71 -10.49
N ASP A 262 -10.35 -16.79 -9.17
CA ASP A 262 -11.65 -16.78 -8.50
C ASP A 262 -12.23 -15.39 -8.25
N ARG A 263 -11.48 -14.35 -8.59
CA ARG A 263 -11.87 -12.94 -8.45
C ARG A 263 -12.26 -12.56 -7.03
N VAL A 264 -11.35 -12.85 -6.09
CA VAL A 264 -11.47 -12.50 -4.67
C VAL A 264 -10.35 -11.57 -4.21
N PRO A 265 -10.65 -10.58 -3.35
CA PRO A 265 -9.68 -9.58 -2.92
C PRO A 265 -8.70 -10.16 -1.89
N VAL A 266 -7.42 -10.24 -2.25
CA VAL A 266 -6.35 -10.73 -1.37
C VAL A 266 -5.19 -9.74 -1.38
N LEU A 267 -4.60 -9.51 -0.21
CA LEU A 267 -3.37 -8.74 -0.06
C LEU A 267 -2.20 -9.69 0.24
N ALA A 268 -1.16 -9.66 -0.56
CA ALA A 268 0.10 -10.37 -0.33
C ALA A 268 1.15 -9.38 0.21
N LEU A 269 1.77 -9.72 1.34
CA LEU A 269 2.81 -8.91 1.97
C LEU A 269 4.09 -9.74 2.03
N THR A 270 5.10 -9.38 1.25
CA THR A 270 6.37 -10.12 1.22
C THR A 270 7.47 -9.29 1.84
N GLY A 271 8.33 -9.96 2.61
CA GLY A 271 9.62 -9.40 2.97
C GLY A 271 10.54 -9.28 1.76
N GLN A 272 11.59 -8.46 1.89
CA GLN A 272 12.70 -8.36 0.95
C GLN A 272 13.97 -8.05 1.72
N ILE A 273 15.12 -8.45 1.17
CA ILE A 273 16.42 -8.04 1.71
C ILE A 273 16.56 -6.51 1.67
N ASP A 274 17.55 -5.96 2.40
CA ASP A 274 17.85 -4.53 2.31
C ASP A 274 18.08 -4.12 0.85
N THR A 275 17.55 -2.95 0.47
CA THR A 275 17.62 -2.45 -0.90
C THR A 275 19.06 -2.30 -1.41
N GLN A 276 20.01 -2.00 -0.53
CA GLN A 276 21.45 -1.91 -0.85
C GLN A 276 22.07 -3.23 -1.34
N PHE A 277 21.43 -4.38 -1.06
CA PHE A 277 21.94 -5.70 -1.41
C PHE A 277 21.22 -6.33 -2.62
N LEU A 278 20.35 -5.57 -3.30
CA LEU A 278 19.70 -6.00 -4.54
C LEU A 278 20.67 -5.90 -5.75
N GLY A 279 20.77 -6.96 -6.54
CA GLY A 279 21.58 -7.10 -7.75
C GLY A 279 22.69 -8.16 -7.66
N PRO A 280 23.50 -8.23 -6.58
CA PRO A 280 24.65 -9.13 -6.49
C PRO A 280 24.35 -10.63 -6.38
N GLY A 281 23.10 -11.06 -6.22
CA GLY A 281 22.75 -12.46 -5.96
C GLY A 281 22.86 -12.84 -4.49
N SER A 282 22.41 -11.93 -3.62
CA SER A 282 22.41 -12.06 -2.16
C SER A 282 21.54 -13.24 -1.69
N PHE A 283 21.74 -13.65 -0.44
CA PHE A 283 20.95 -14.74 0.15
C PHE A 283 19.45 -14.40 0.13
N GLN A 284 18.64 -15.30 -0.44
CA GLN A 284 17.18 -15.14 -0.63
C GLN A 284 16.77 -13.94 -1.51
N GLU A 285 17.69 -13.40 -2.30
CA GLU A 285 17.37 -12.36 -3.28
C GLU A 285 16.57 -12.93 -4.46
N ILE A 286 15.38 -12.39 -4.68
CA ILE A 286 14.57 -12.62 -5.88
C ILE A 286 13.95 -11.29 -6.29
N ASP A 287 13.86 -11.02 -7.60
CA ASP A 287 13.04 -9.93 -8.14
C ASP A 287 11.55 -10.24 -7.95
N LEU A 288 11.06 -9.93 -6.75
CA LEU A 288 9.67 -10.17 -6.34
C LEU A 288 8.67 -9.30 -7.08
N TYR A 289 9.09 -8.17 -7.66
CA TYR A 289 8.19 -7.35 -8.46
C TYR A 289 7.85 -8.08 -9.75
N SER A 290 8.87 -8.48 -10.52
CA SER A 290 8.68 -9.21 -11.77
C SER A 290 8.03 -10.59 -11.54
N ALA A 291 8.42 -11.30 -10.48
CA ALA A 291 7.86 -12.62 -10.17
C ALA A 291 6.34 -12.59 -9.89
N PHE A 292 5.81 -11.47 -9.37
CA PHE A 292 4.40 -11.34 -9.00
C PHE A 292 3.55 -10.56 -10.01
N GLU A 293 4.15 -9.95 -11.03
CA GLU A 293 3.44 -9.14 -12.02
C GLU A 293 2.29 -9.93 -12.68
N GLY A 294 2.54 -11.20 -13.04
CA GLY A 294 1.53 -12.05 -13.68
C GLY A 294 0.33 -12.39 -12.77
N VAL A 295 0.51 -12.41 -11.45
CA VAL A 295 -0.50 -12.86 -10.49
C VAL A 295 -1.21 -11.71 -9.76
N THR A 296 -0.80 -10.46 -10.00
CA THR A 296 -1.31 -9.30 -9.24
C THR A 296 -1.80 -8.18 -10.14
N ALA A 297 -2.84 -7.49 -9.69
CA ALA A 297 -3.35 -6.27 -10.31
C ALA A 297 -2.55 -5.02 -9.89
N PHE A 298 -1.90 -5.11 -8.74
CA PHE A 298 -1.11 -4.04 -8.15
C PHE A 298 0.05 -4.67 -7.40
N SER A 299 1.29 -4.38 -7.80
CA SER A 299 2.48 -4.75 -7.06
C SER A 299 3.39 -3.54 -6.91
N LYS A 300 3.89 -3.28 -5.70
CA LYS A 300 4.85 -2.19 -5.44
C LYS A 300 5.83 -2.56 -4.32
N VAL A 301 7.05 -2.03 -4.44
CA VAL A 301 8.05 -2.02 -3.37
C VAL A 301 7.77 -0.84 -2.45
N VAL A 302 7.87 -1.07 -1.15
CA VAL A 302 7.82 -0.03 -0.13
C VAL A 302 9.23 0.56 0.01
N LEU A 303 9.44 1.76 -0.49
CA LEU A 303 10.71 2.49 -0.41
C LEU A 303 10.72 3.41 0.80
N GLU A 304 11.90 3.87 1.22
CA GLU A 304 12.11 4.74 2.39
C GLU A 304 11.29 6.04 2.35
N ASP A 305 11.03 6.57 1.15
CA ASP A 305 10.33 7.84 0.90
C ASP A 305 8.87 7.63 0.47
N SER A 306 8.39 6.39 0.51
CA SER A 306 7.02 6.07 0.12
C SER A 306 5.99 6.76 1.02
N ASN A 307 4.87 7.18 0.44
CA ASN A 307 3.70 7.53 1.24
C ASN A 307 3.04 6.25 1.76
N PHE A 308 3.50 5.76 2.91
CA PHE A 308 3.18 4.43 3.45
C PHE A 308 1.67 4.16 3.58
N ALA A 309 0.93 5.11 4.14
CA ALA A 309 -0.50 4.97 4.37
C ALA A 309 -1.28 4.99 3.04
N GLU A 310 -0.87 5.84 2.09
CA GLU A 310 -1.48 5.88 0.76
C GLU A 310 -1.14 4.62 -0.03
N LEU A 311 0.10 4.13 0.02
CA LEU A 311 0.53 2.94 -0.69
C LEU A 311 -0.25 1.69 -0.25
N MET A 312 -0.42 1.50 1.07
CA MET A 312 -1.27 0.43 1.60
C MET A 312 -2.74 0.61 1.18
N SER A 313 -3.25 1.85 1.25
CA SER A 313 -4.62 2.16 0.82
C SER A 313 -4.86 1.83 -0.66
N LEU A 314 -3.91 2.16 -1.52
CA LEU A 314 -3.96 1.86 -2.95
C LEU A 314 -3.89 0.37 -3.23
N ALA A 315 -3.05 -0.37 -2.52
CA ALA A 315 -2.97 -1.83 -2.65
C ALA A 315 -4.33 -2.47 -2.32
N ILE A 316 -4.93 -2.13 -1.17
CA ILE A 316 -6.21 -2.71 -0.75
C ILE A 316 -7.34 -2.25 -1.65
N LYS A 317 -7.36 -0.97 -2.05
CA LYS A 317 -8.33 -0.44 -3.01
C LYS A 317 -8.29 -1.22 -4.33
N ASN A 318 -7.10 -1.48 -4.87
CA ASN A 318 -6.96 -2.26 -6.10
C ASN A 318 -7.43 -3.71 -5.90
N ALA A 319 -7.05 -4.36 -4.80
CA ALA A 319 -7.53 -5.70 -4.49
C ALA A 319 -9.08 -5.76 -4.46
N ILE A 320 -9.73 -4.80 -3.81
CA ILE A 320 -11.20 -4.72 -3.70
C ILE A 320 -11.85 -4.41 -5.05
N VAL A 321 -11.44 -3.33 -5.71
CA VAL A 321 -12.08 -2.84 -6.94
C VAL A 321 -11.86 -3.78 -8.11
N GLN A 322 -10.63 -4.26 -8.30
CA GLN A 322 -10.32 -5.20 -9.37
C GLN A 322 -10.73 -6.64 -9.01
N ARG A 323 -11.08 -6.87 -7.73
CA ARG A 323 -11.39 -8.19 -7.17
C ARG A 323 -10.27 -9.19 -7.43
N GLU A 324 -9.04 -8.78 -7.16
CA GLU A 324 -7.83 -9.53 -7.48
C GLU A 324 -6.81 -9.44 -6.33
N VAL A 325 -5.60 -9.94 -6.59
CA VAL A 325 -4.48 -9.86 -5.66
C VAL A 325 -3.78 -8.52 -5.79
N ALA A 326 -3.50 -7.87 -4.67
CA ALA A 326 -2.51 -6.80 -4.57
C ALA A 326 -1.31 -7.28 -3.75
N HIS A 327 -0.11 -6.78 -4.06
CA HIS A 327 1.15 -7.21 -3.48
C HIS A 327 2.00 -6.00 -3.06
N LEU A 328 2.54 -6.06 -1.85
CA LEU A 328 3.50 -5.09 -1.35
C LEU A 328 4.76 -5.83 -0.88
N ILE A 329 5.91 -5.31 -1.30
CA ILE A 329 7.25 -5.86 -1.03
C ILE A 329 7.94 -4.95 -0.03
N PHE A 330 8.41 -5.50 1.08
CA PHE A 330 8.91 -4.75 2.23
C PHE A 330 10.39 -5.04 2.50
N PRO A 331 11.31 -4.17 2.05
CA PRO A 331 12.72 -4.24 2.41
C PRO A 331 12.95 -4.17 3.94
N ASP A 332 13.96 -4.89 4.41
CA ASP A 332 14.22 -5.16 5.83
C ASP A 332 14.55 -3.92 6.66
N GLU A 333 15.31 -3.00 6.09
CA GLU A 333 15.63 -1.70 6.65
C GLU A 333 14.38 -0.80 6.69
N VAL A 334 13.58 -0.78 5.61
CA VAL A 334 12.41 0.11 5.47
C VAL A 334 11.33 -0.22 6.49
N GLN A 335 11.10 -1.51 6.78
CA GLN A 335 10.07 -1.97 7.72
C GLN A 335 10.19 -1.33 9.11
N LYS A 336 11.41 -1.01 9.52
CA LYS A 336 11.79 -0.59 10.88
C LYS A 336 12.05 0.91 10.98
N LEU A 337 12.08 1.63 9.86
CA LEU A 337 12.26 3.07 9.86
C LEU A 337 11.17 3.74 10.71
N ASP A 338 11.59 4.80 11.41
CA ASP A 338 10.68 5.70 12.09
C ASP A 338 9.77 6.34 11.05
N ALA A 339 8.45 6.20 11.23
CA ALA A 339 7.48 6.78 10.30
C ALA A 339 7.28 8.29 10.53
N GLY A 340 7.94 8.88 11.54
CA GLY A 340 7.76 10.26 11.95
C GLY A 340 6.29 10.56 12.26
N ASP A 341 5.79 11.67 11.72
CA ASP A 341 4.40 12.09 11.92
C ASP A 341 3.40 11.39 10.97
N ALA A 342 3.84 10.37 10.21
CA ALA A 342 2.95 9.64 9.31
C ALA A 342 1.93 8.79 10.11
N GLY A 343 0.65 9.13 9.97
CA GLY A 343 -0.45 8.37 10.57
C GLY A 343 -1.08 7.35 9.62
N PRO A 344 -1.84 6.37 10.14
CA PRO A 344 -2.58 5.44 9.31
C PRO A 344 -3.72 6.11 8.54
N ALA A 345 -4.05 5.57 7.38
CA ALA A 345 -5.16 6.05 6.56
C ALA A 345 -6.46 5.25 6.79
N TYR A 346 -7.57 5.82 6.33
CA TYR A 346 -8.92 5.24 6.41
C TYR A 346 -9.55 5.16 5.01
N PRO A 347 -10.47 4.20 4.77
CA PRO A 347 -11.12 4.01 3.46
C PRO A 347 -12.17 5.07 3.11
N LEU A 348 -12.51 5.98 4.04
CA LEU A 348 -13.61 6.93 3.87
C LEU A 348 -13.40 7.82 2.62
N GLY A 349 -14.41 7.86 1.75
CA GLY A 349 -14.37 8.62 0.49
C GLY A 349 -13.45 8.05 -0.60
N ARG A 350 -12.83 6.88 -0.38
CA ARG A 350 -11.89 6.27 -1.34
C ARG A 350 -12.48 5.15 -2.20
N LEU A 351 -13.61 4.59 -1.79
CA LEU A 351 -14.38 3.61 -2.56
C LEU A 351 -15.70 4.23 -3.00
N SER A 352 -15.98 4.14 -4.29
CA SER A 352 -17.29 4.48 -4.85
C SER A 352 -18.21 3.27 -4.76
N ASP A 353 -19.51 3.51 -4.74
CA ASP A 353 -20.49 2.45 -4.93
C ASP A 353 -20.25 1.77 -6.28
N THR A 354 -20.24 0.43 -6.28
CA THR A 354 -20.09 -0.38 -7.48
C THR A 354 -21.44 -0.71 -8.13
N ASP A 355 -22.55 -0.35 -7.48
CA ASP A 355 -23.88 -0.56 -8.04
C ASP A 355 -24.08 0.32 -9.28
N ILE A 356 -24.16 -0.35 -10.44
CA ILE A 356 -24.41 0.27 -11.73
C ILE A 356 -25.85 -0.06 -12.12
N THR A 357 -26.64 0.96 -12.43
CA THR A 357 -27.99 0.76 -12.99
C THR A 357 -27.87 0.55 -14.50
N PRO A 358 -28.46 -0.51 -15.09
CA PRO A 358 -28.47 -0.69 -16.54
C PRO A 358 -29.28 0.41 -17.23
N SER A 359 -29.01 0.67 -18.52
CA SER A 359 -29.81 1.63 -19.29
C SER A 359 -31.27 1.19 -19.38
N GLU A 360 -32.18 2.16 -19.46
CA GLU A 360 -33.61 1.87 -19.59
C GLU A 360 -33.89 1.03 -20.85
N GLU A 361 -33.17 1.25 -21.95
CA GLU A 361 -33.36 0.46 -23.17
C GLU A 361 -32.92 -1.00 -22.96
N SER A 362 -31.79 -1.22 -22.29
CA SER A 362 -31.28 -2.57 -22.02
C SER A 362 -32.22 -3.35 -21.11
N LEU A 363 -32.76 -2.68 -20.08
CA LEU A 363 -33.74 -3.27 -19.18
C LEU A 363 -35.06 -3.57 -19.90
N SER A 364 -35.55 -2.64 -20.72
CA SER A 364 -36.79 -2.80 -21.48
C SER A 364 -36.70 -3.96 -22.49
N LEU A 365 -35.57 -4.09 -23.18
CA LEU A 365 -35.33 -5.20 -24.10
C LEU A 365 -35.28 -6.56 -23.38
N ALA A 366 -34.64 -6.62 -22.20
CA ALA A 366 -34.61 -7.83 -21.38
C ALA A 366 -36.03 -8.25 -20.94
N LEU A 367 -36.83 -7.28 -20.44
CA LEU A 367 -38.21 -7.53 -20.03
C LEU A 367 -39.08 -7.99 -21.21
N TYR A 368 -38.95 -7.37 -22.38
CA TYR A 368 -39.65 -7.77 -23.59
C TYR A 368 -39.37 -9.24 -23.98
N ARG A 369 -38.09 -9.66 -23.91
CA ARG A 369 -37.70 -11.06 -24.19
C ARG A 369 -38.28 -12.02 -23.15
N ILE A 370 -38.22 -11.65 -21.87
CA ILE A 370 -38.74 -12.46 -20.76
C ILE A 370 -40.25 -12.66 -20.89
N GLN A 371 -41.00 -11.62 -21.23
CA GLN A 371 -42.47 -11.68 -21.40
C GLN A 371 -42.91 -12.60 -22.56
N ARG A 372 -42.08 -12.79 -23.58
CA ARG A 372 -42.40 -13.62 -24.76
C ARG A 372 -41.88 -15.05 -24.65
N ALA A 373 -41.01 -15.34 -23.68
CA ALA A 373 -40.46 -16.66 -23.48
C ALA A 373 -41.53 -17.63 -22.96
N LYS A 374 -41.57 -18.84 -23.53
CA LYS A 374 -42.46 -19.92 -23.09
C LYS A 374 -41.73 -20.90 -22.18
N ARG A 375 -40.41 -21.00 -22.28
CA ARG A 375 -39.55 -21.91 -21.52
C ARG A 375 -38.29 -21.16 -21.03
N PRO A 376 -38.45 -20.09 -20.23
CA PRO A 376 -37.31 -19.37 -19.67
C PRO A 376 -36.58 -20.24 -18.65
N VAL A 377 -35.25 -20.17 -18.66
CA VAL A 377 -34.39 -20.86 -17.70
C VAL A 377 -33.41 -19.87 -17.10
N ILE A 378 -33.26 -19.90 -15.77
CA ILE A 378 -32.29 -19.06 -15.06
C ILE A 378 -30.98 -19.82 -14.89
N ILE A 379 -29.86 -19.18 -15.22
CA ILE A 379 -28.51 -19.68 -14.89
C ILE A 379 -27.89 -18.74 -13.85
N ALA A 380 -27.73 -19.25 -12.64
CA ALA A 380 -27.06 -18.56 -11.55
C ALA A 380 -25.56 -18.93 -11.52
N GLY A 381 -24.72 -17.92 -11.78
CA GLY A 381 -23.29 -17.97 -11.56
C GLY A 381 -22.89 -17.49 -10.16
N PHE A 382 -21.61 -17.64 -9.81
CA PHE A 382 -21.12 -17.25 -8.48
C PHE A 382 -21.27 -15.75 -8.21
N GLY A 383 -21.27 -14.91 -9.26
CA GLY A 383 -21.50 -13.48 -9.14
C GLY A 383 -22.91 -13.10 -8.68
N ALA A 384 -23.88 -14.01 -8.74
CA ALA A 384 -25.24 -13.78 -8.25
C ALA A 384 -25.38 -13.95 -6.73
N ARG A 385 -24.34 -14.42 -6.04
CA ARG A 385 -24.38 -14.85 -4.62
C ARG A 385 -25.04 -13.82 -3.68
N THR A 386 -24.73 -12.53 -3.83
CA THR A 386 -25.28 -11.47 -2.96
C THR A 386 -26.75 -11.15 -3.25
N GLY A 387 -27.26 -11.55 -4.42
CA GLY A 387 -28.62 -11.26 -4.89
C GLY A 387 -29.54 -12.47 -4.96
N MET A 388 -29.12 -13.65 -4.49
CA MET A 388 -29.87 -14.90 -4.72
C MET A 388 -31.31 -14.89 -4.20
N GLY A 389 -31.60 -14.19 -3.11
CA GLY A 389 -32.99 -14.04 -2.63
C GLY A 389 -33.91 -13.39 -3.67
N LYS A 390 -33.41 -12.35 -4.38
CA LYS A 390 -34.14 -11.70 -5.47
C LYS A 390 -34.23 -12.58 -6.71
N VAL A 391 -33.16 -13.33 -7.01
CA VAL A 391 -33.14 -14.27 -8.14
C VAL A 391 -34.16 -15.39 -7.93
N ILE A 392 -34.25 -15.95 -6.72
CA ILE A 392 -35.21 -17.01 -6.38
C ILE A 392 -36.65 -16.47 -6.43
N ALA A 393 -36.92 -15.31 -5.81
CA ALA A 393 -38.25 -14.69 -5.88
C ALA A 393 -38.67 -14.38 -7.33
N PHE A 394 -37.71 -13.97 -8.18
CA PHE A 394 -37.95 -13.78 -9.59
C PHE A 394 -38.23 -15.09 -10.33
N ALA A 395 -37.48 -16.15 -10.01
CA ALA A 395 -37.71 -17.50 -10.54
C ALA A 395 -39.10 -18.02 -10.19
N GLU A 396 -39.55 -17.84 -8.94
CA GLU A 396 -40.89 -18.22 -8.47
C GLU A 396 -41.98 -17.46 -9.21
N LYS A 397 -41.81 -16.14 -9.42
CA LYS A 397 -42.75 -15.32 -10.20
C LYS A 397 -42.88 -15.78 -11.65
N LEU A 398 -41.78 -16.24 -12.26
CA LEU A 398 -41.78 -16.77 -13.62
C LEU A 398 -42.15 -18.26 -13.69
N ASN A 399 -42.19 -18.95 -12.55
CA ASN A 399 -42.18 -20.41 -12.47
C ASN A 399 -41.07 -21.03 -13.34
N ALA A 400 -39.87 -20.44 -13.30
CA ALA A 400 -38.73 -20.79 -14.15
C ALA A 400 -37.71 -21.65 -13.37
N PRO A 401 -37.17 -22.73 -13.97
CA PRO A 401 -36.11 -23.52 -13.36
C PRO A 401 -34.82 -22.71 -13.18
N VAL A 402 -34.11 -22.98 -12.09
CA VAL A 402 -32.83 -22.36 -11.73
C VAL A 402 -31.72 -23.40 -11.80
N LEU A 403 -30.81 -23.20 -12.74
CA LEU A 403 -29.57 -23.96 -12.90
C LEU A 403 -28.43 -23.18 -12.25
N THR A 404 -27.46 -23.88 -11.69
CA THR A 404 -26.25 -23.26 -11.14
C THR A 404 -25.03 -23.57 -12.00
N THR A 405 -24.09 -22.63 -12.12
CA THR A 405 -22.72 -22.99 -12.52
C THR A 405 -22.06 -23.84 -11.42
N PHE A 406 -20.99 -24.57 -11.75
CA PHE A 406 -20.26 -25.37 -10.75
C PHE A 406 -19.87 -24.57 -9.50
N LYS A 407 -19.31 -23.36 -9.68
CA LYS A 407 -18.95 -22.47 -8.55
C LYS A 407 -20.16 -21.95 -7.76
N ALA A 408 -21.35 -21.97 -8.34
CA ALA A 408 -22.58 -21.51 -7.71
C ALA A 408 -23.40 -22.66 -7.11
N LYS A 409 -22.88 -23.88 -7.04
CA LYS A 409 -23.58 -24.98 -6.36
C LYS A 409 -23.94 -24.56 -4.93
N GLY A 410 -25.19 -24.83 -4.52
CA GLY A 410 -25.69 -24.50 -3.19
C GLY A 410 -26.21 -23.07 -3.03
N GLN A 411 -26.17 -22.24 -4.09
CA GLN A 411 -26.81 -20.91 -4.08
C GLN A 411 -28.35 -20.98 -4.10
N ILE A 412 -28.90 -22.11 -4.54
CA ILE A 412 -30.31 -22.49 -4.37
C ILE A 412 -30.32 -23.85 -3.66
N SER A 413 -31.30 -24.07 -2.78
CA SER A 413 -31.45 -25.33 -2.06
C SER A 413 -31.72 -26.49 -3.03
N ASP A 414 -31.07 -27.63 -2.82
CA ASP A 414 -31.33 -28.86 -3.58
C ASP A 414 -32.77 -29.40 -3.35
N TYR A 415 -33.48 -28.90 -2.33
CA TYR A 415 -34.91 -29.19 -2.05
C TYR A 415 -35.87 -28.18 -2.66
N HIS A 416 -35.38 -27.08 -3.24
CA HIS A 416 -36.24 -26.10 -3.87
C HIS A 416 -36.85 -26.68 -5.14
N HIS A 417 -38.17 -26.60 -5.31
CA HIS A 417 -38.87 -27.22 -6.45
C HIS A 417 -38.42 -26.71 -7.83
N LEU A 418 -37.92 -25.46 -7.91
CA LEU A 418 -37.30 -24.89 -9.12
C LEU A 418 -35.80 -25.18 -9.26
N GLY A 419 -35.15 -25.80 -8.29
CA GLY A 419 -33.72 -26.12 -8.34
C GLY A 419 -33.45 -27.33 -9.23
N CYS A 420 -32.62 -27.16 -10.26
CA CYS A 420 -32.31 -28.23 -11.21
C CYS A 420 -30.86 -28.76 -11.12
N GLY A 421 -30.10 -28.27 -10.15
CA GLY A 421 -28.72 -28.66 -9.90
C GLY A 421 -27.69 -27.87 -10.71
N VAL A 422 -26.54 -28.49 -10.95
CA VAL A 422 -25.40 -27.87 -11.64
C VAL A 422 -25.52 -28.10 -13.14
N LEU A 423 -25.38 -27.05 -13.95
CA LEU A 423 -25.24 -27.11 -15.40
C LEU A 423 -23.76 -27.25 -15.78
N GLY A 424 -23.45 -28.12 -16.74
CA GLY A 424 -22.12 -28.22 -17.30
C GLY A 424 -21.62 -29.65 -17.53
N ARG A 425 -20.33 -29.78 -17.86
CA ARG A 425 -19.67 -31.06 -18.14
C ARG A 425 -19.77 -32.08 -16.99
N SER A 426 -19.74 -31.60 -15.76
CA SER A 426 -19.90 -32.40 -14.53
C SER A 426 -21.26 -32.12 -13.86
N GLY A 427 -22.23 -31.64 -14.63
CA GLY A 427 -23.55 -31.25 -14.16
C GLY A 427 -24.57 -32.38 -14.16
N THR A 428 -25.82 -32.05 -13.86
CA THR A 428 -26.95 -32.99 -13.86
C THR A 428 -27.59 -33.08 -15.25
N LEU A 429 -28.10 -34.27 -15.59
CA LEU A 429 -28.86 -34.47 -16.84
C LEU A 429 -30.11 -33.56 -16.90
N VAL A 430 -30.74 -33.33 -15.75
CA VAL A 430 -31.90 -32.43 -15.62
C VAL A 430 -31.54 -31.00 -15.99
N SER A 431 -30.43 -30.46 -15.45
CA SER A 431 -29.95 -29.12 -15.82
C SER A 431 -29.66 -29.02 -17.32
N SER A 432 -28.98 -30.02 -17.89
CA SER A 432 -28.69 -30.04 -19.33
C SER A 432 -29.96 -30.09 -20.17
N TRP A 433 -30.97 -30.88 -19.77
CA TRP A 433 -32.23 -31.00 -20.48
C TRP A 433 -32.99 -29.66 -20.49
N PHE A 434 -33.13 -29.01 -19.32
CA PHE A 434 -33.79 -27.70 -19.25
C PHE A 434 -33.05 -26.64 -20.07
N MET A 435 -31.71 -26.59 -20.03
CA MET A 435 -30.94 -25.67 -20.87
C MET A 435 -31.18 -25.92 -22.36
N ASN A 436 -31.12 -27.17 -22.81
CA ASN A 436 -31.35 -27.53 -24.23
C ASN A 436 -32.79 -27.23 -24.67
N GLN A 437 -33.77 -27.43 -23.79
CA GLN A 437 -35.17 -27.15 -24.07
C GLN A 437 -35.56 -25.69 -23.83
N SER A 438 -34.67 -24.85 -23.30
CA SER A 438 -34.99 -23.43 -23.08
C SER A 438 -35.23 -22.68 -24.41
N ASP A 439 -36.09 -21.66 -24.38
CA ASP A 439 -36.18 -20.66 -25.45
C ASP A 439 -35.61 -19.29 -25.04
N LEU A 440 -35.28 -19.13 -23.76
CA LEU A 440 -34.58 -17.97 -23.21
C LEU A 440 -33.70 -18.39 -22.03
N LEU A 441 -32.45 -17.90 -22.02
CA LEU A 441 -31.55 -18.01 -20.88
C LEU A 441 -31.47 -16.66 -20.16
N ILE A 442 -31.75 -16.66 -18.85
CA ILE A 442 -31.64 -15.50 -17.98
C ILE A 442 -30.44 -15.73 -17.06
N VAL A 443 -29.36 -15.01 -17.31
CA VAL A 443 -28.06 -15.35 -16.72
C VAL A 443 -27.62 -14.29 -15.72
N PHE A 444 -27.39 -14.69 -14.48
CA PHE A 444 -26.93 -13.81 -13.42
C PHE A 444 -25.52 -14.21 -12.98
N GLY A 445 -24.54 -13.32 -13.16
CA GLY A 445 -23.21 -13.48 -12.55
C GLY A 445 -22.38 -14.67 -13.05
N ALA A 446 -22.54 -15.10 -14.31
CA ALA A 446 -21.76 -16.16 -14.94
C ALA A 446 -20.93 -15.62 -16.12
N SER A 447 -19.79 -16.26 -16.40
CA SER A 447 -18.86 -15.86 -17.48
C SER A 447 -18.86 -16.82 -18.68
N PHE A 448 -19.86 -17.69 -18.79
CA PHE A 448 -20.00 -18.67 -19.88
C PHE A 448 -18.73 -19.49 -20.17
N SER A 449 -18.04 -19.93 -19.11
CA SER A 449 -16.88 -20.81 -19.25
C SER A 449 -17.25 -22.06 -20.06
N GLN A 450 -16.27 -22.69 -20.70
CA GLN A 450 -16.48 -23.97 -21.39
C GLN A 450 -17.11 -25.05 -20.48
N HIS A 451 -16.91 -24.95 -19.16
CA HIS A 451 -17.48 -25.85 -18.18
C HIS A 451 -18.96 -25.61 -17.88
N THR A 452 -19.51 -24.42 -18.20
CA THR A 452 -20.93 -24.11 -18.02
C THR A 452 -21.81 -24.87 -19.02
N GLY A 453 -21.26 -25.39 -20.12
CA GLY A 453 -21.94 -26.36 -20.99
C GLY A 453 -23.16 -25.82 -21.72
N ILE A 454 -23.11 -24.58 -22.22
CA ILE A 454 -24.16 -24.08 -23.12
C ILE A 454 -24.03 -24.76 -24.48
N ASP A 455 -25.14 -25.26 -24.99
CA ASP A 455 -25.21 -25.91 -26.30
C ASP A 455 -24.92 -24.88 -27.42
N ARG A 456 -24.06 -25.25 -28.37
CA ARG A 456 -23.61 -24.35 -29.45
C ARG A 456 -24.73 -23.95 -30.41
N SER A 457 -25.85 -24.68 -30.44
CA SER A 457 -27.03 -24.32 -31.23
C SER A 457 -27.84 -23.17 -30.60
N LYS A 458 -27.57 -22.82 -29.33
CA LYS A 458 -28.20 -21.67 -28.66
C LYS A 458 -27.38 -20.40 -28.95
N PRO A 459 -27.94 -19.39 -29.64
CA PRO A 459 -27.28 -18.09 -29.74
C PRO A 459 -27.25 -17.43 -28.35
N ILE A 460 -26.07 -16.92 -27.96
CA ILE A 460 -25.84 -16.18 -26.71
C ILE A 460 -25.92 -14.69 -26.99
#